data_AF-A0A7X7R4M5-F1
#
_entry.id   AF-A0A7X7R4M5-F1
#
_cell.length_a   1.000
_cell.length_b   1.000
_cell.length_c   1.000
_cell.angle_alpha   90.00
_cell.angle_beta   90.00
_cell.angle_gamma   90.00
#
_symmetry.space_group_name_H-M   'P 1'
#
loop_
_entity.id
_entity.type
_entity.pdbx_description
1 polymer ?
#
loop_
_entity_poly.entity_id
_entity_poly.type
_entity_poly.pdbx_seq_one_letter_code
_entity_poly.pdbx_strand_id
1 'polypeptide(L)'
;KLAASADGGGININEISGDLIIGLITANNDGTVNIVADGAILVGTINSTGGGGVTLTAEDGDITETGGTDAIKAAAEAEMAAAQARSAANLAAAQVVILQNYVTNILPELLGRPAAQQALDEAGADLAAAQQQLADIKAQIMTLQGDLVTLGDEKIILEQNLTEAQNELDQAIADGEPSTVINQLTTARNNAQAAVNAKQGEIDGKNNQIAGLQGQETQLENTTIPRLTQARDAAQDILDEIDAEIAQAQIDLVDARAAARDSLETTALELEGIAAAKRSAAHHSGISTEGDLNLHLSNGGTIGAADNALGVNVGGVLTAAAGEGAELKGLYLESGADLNLAPVTVKGAVQIDSWGDIQGAADSSGAIITADNAVLRSLDGDIGRQAVPLLVNLDRVTASGNNVYIKNLKSLIIDTIIGGLVDIAADGDIIAGTPEGGGNENNIIADELNLNASGNIGSADGRLVTDTAGLSASAGNLYLKNNSGNMTVRRIITSGAADIKTAGNIRDTGSETGQSTSITARNLKIDAFGSIGETGNPLDVMVPGANTVNTS
;
A
#
# COMPACT_ATOMS: atom_id res chain seq x y z
N LYS A 1 -58.17 8.62 0.66
CA LYS A 1 -57.15 9.59 1.13
C LYS A 1 -57.67 10.29 2.38
N LEU A 2 -57.08 10.01 3.53
CA LEU A 2 -57.51 10.48 4.85
C LEU A 2 -56.66 11.67 5.33
N ALA A 3 -57.28 12.63 6.02
CA ALA A 3 -56.56 13.61 6.81
C ALA A 3 -57.23 13.79 8.17
N ALA A 4 -56.44 13.84 9.25
CA ALA A 4 -56.94 13.98 10.62
C ALA A 4 -55.98 14.84 11.47
N SER A 5 -56.52 15.55 12.46
CA SER A 5 -55.72 16.33 13.40
C SER A 5 -56.31 16.27 14.80
N ALA A 6 -55.47 16.14 15.82
CA ALA A 6 -55.85 16.17 17.23
C ALA A 6 -54.82 16.97 18.04
N ASP A 7 -55.29 17.67 19.05
CA ASP A 7 -54.49 18.44 20.00
C ASP A 7 -54.83 17.97 21.42
N GLY A 8 -53.90 17.30 22.10
CA GLY A 8 -54.09 16.76 23.46
C GLY A 8 -54.96 15.50 23.55
N GLY A 9 -54.85 14.56 22.59
CA GLY A 9 -55.63 13.31 22.59
C GLY A 9 -55.22 12.34 21.47
N GLY A 10 -55.85 11.16 21.43
CA GLY A 10 -55.54 10.10 20.45
C GLY A 10 -56.41 10.11 19.20
N ILE A 11 -55.82 9.86 18.04
CA ILE A 11 -56.51 9.60 16.77
C ILE A 11 -56.62 8.08 16.61
N ASN A 12 -57.84 7.57 16.54
CA ASN A 12 -58.11 6.14 16.33
C ASN A 12 -58.90 5.96 15.04
N ILE A 13 -58.35 5.24 14.08
CA ILE A 13 -58.95 4.99 12.77
C ILE A 13 -59.07 3.48 12.58
N ASN A 14 -60.24 3.04 12.12
CA ASN A 14 -60.50 1.66 11.77
C ASN A 14 -61.10 1.63 10.37
N GLU A 15 -60.32 1.23 9.37
CA GLU A 15 -60.77 0.97 8.01
C GLU A 15 -61.20 -0.49 7.90
N ILE A 16 -62.49 -0.70 7.70
CA ILE A 16 -63.13 -2.02 7.83
C ILE A 16 -63.23 -2.76 6.50
N SER A 17 -62.80 -2.16 5.39
CA SER A 17 -62.83 -2.78 4.07
C SER A 17 -61.82 -2.15 3.11
N GLY A 18 -60.74 -2.88 2.81
CA GLY A 18 -59.75 -2.49 1.80
C GLY A 18 -58.66 -1.53 2.28
N ASP A 19 -57.94 -0.94 1.32
CA ASP A 19 -56.72 -0.17 1.58
C ASP A 19 -57.00 1.23 2.15
N LEU A 20 -56.20 1.61 3.14
CA LEU A 20 -56.22 2.95 3.72
C LEU A 20 -55.07 3.81 3.18
N ILE A 21 -55.43 4.86 2.42
CA ILE A 21 -54.47 5.86 1.96
C ILE A 21 -54.49 7.06 2.91
N ILE A 22 -53.39 7.31 3.60
CA ILE A 22 -53.18 8.44 4.49
C ILE A 22 -52.60 9.61 3.69
N GLY A 23 -53.22 10.78 3.81
CA GLY A 23 -52.69 12.03 3.28
C GLY A 23 -51.85 12.77 4.32
N LEU A 24 -52.47 13.17 5.44
CA LEU A 24 -51.81 13.89 6.53
C LEU A 24 -52.51 13.62 7.86
N ILE A 25 -51.76 13.14 8.85
CA ILE A 25 -52.22 13.00 10.23
C ILE A 25 -51.30 13.82 11.14
N THR A 26 -51.89 14.61 12.05
CA THR A 26 -51.15 15.36 13.07
C THR A 26 -51.76 15.14 14.45
N ALA A 27 -51.00 14.58 15.39
CA ALA A 27 -51.37 14.46 16.79
C ALA A 27 -50.35 15.25 17.64
N ASN A 28 -50.82 16.25 18.40
CA ASN A 28 -49.96 17.10 19.22
C ASN A 28 -50.21 16.89 20.72
N ASN A 29 -49.22 17.29 21.54
CA ASN A 29 -49.30 17.30 23.01
C ASN A 29 -49.63 15.92 23.60
N ASP A 30 -48.72 14.97 23.40
CA ASP A 30 -48.80 13.57 23.83
C ASP A 30 -49.90 12.79 23.09
N GLY A 31 -50.28 13.28 21.91
CA GLY A 31 -51.32 12.67 21.09
C GLY A 31 -50.84 11.36 20.47
N THR A 32 -51.63 10.30 20.57
CA THR A 32 -51.31 8.99 19.98
C THR A 32 -52.04 8.78 18.66
N VAL A 33 -51.48 7.99 17.75
CA VAL A 33 -52.15 7.62 16.49
C VAL A 33 -52.26 6.10 16.42
N ASN A 34 -53.47 5.56 16.41
CA ASN A 34 -53.71 4.13 16.26
C ASN A 34 -54.57 3.89 15.02
N ILE A 35 -54.06 3.13 14.07
CA ILE A 35 -54.71 2.86 12.79
C ILE A 35 -54.77 1.37 12.56
N VAL A 36 -55.96 0.88 12.27
CA VAL A 36 -56.21 -0.48 11.81
C VAL A 36 -56.83 -0.40 10.41
N ALA A 37 -56.34 -1.20 9.48
CA ALA A 37 -56.92 -1.34 8.15
C ALA A 37 -57.03 -2.82 7.77
N ASP A 38 -58.18 -3.19 7.20
CA ASP A 38 -58.44 -4.51 6.64
C ASP A 38 -57.47 -4.83 5.47
N GLY A 39 -57.16 -3.85 4.62
CA GLY A 39 -56.16 -3.98 3.55
C GLY A 39 -54.81 -3.33 3.86
N ALA A 40 -54.12 -2.85 2.83
CA ALA A 40 -52.83 -2.18 2.95
C ALA A 40 -52.96 -0.77 3.56
N ILE A 41 -51.87 -0.26 4.15
CA ILE A 41 -51.77 1.13 4.61
C ILE A 41 -50.73 1.85 3.76
N LEU A 42 -51.16 2.88 3.04
CA LEU A 42 -50.29 3.75 2.27
C LEU A 42 -50.12 5.08 3.01
N VAL A 43 -48.93 5.31 3.55
CA VAL A 43 -48.58 6.45 4.40
C VAL A 43 -48.21 7.67 3.56
N GLY A 44 -48.85 8.81 3.83
CA GLY A 44 -48.42 10.11 3.32
C GLY A 44 -47.53 10.81 4.35
N THR A 45 -48.17 11.43 5.35
CA THR A 45 -47.46 12.02 6.49
C THR A 45 -48.21 11.73 7.77
N ILE A 46 -47.51 11.27 8.80
CA ILE A 46 -48.05 11.13 10.16
C ILE A 46 -47.08 11.83 11.11
N ASN A 47 -47.56 12.79 11.89
CA ASN A 47 -46.77 13.49 12.89
C ASN A 47 -47.39 13.31 14.28
N SER A 48 -46.60 12.92 15.26
CA SER A 48 -47.01 12.65 16.64
C SER A 48 -46.00 13.27 17.62
N THR A 49 -46.40 14.33 18.34
CA THR A 49 -45.51 15.14 19.21
C THR A 49 -45.94 15.09 20.69
N GLY A 50 -45.04 15.43 21.61
CA GLY A 50 -45.21 15.29 23.06
C GLY A 50 -44.96 13.85 23.55
N GLY A 51 -44.09 13.10 22.90
CA GLY A 51 -43.84 11.69 23.26
C GLY A 51 -45.00 10.71 22.97
N GLY A 52 -46.05 11.14 22.24
CA GLY A 52 -47.13 10.27 21.79
C GLY A 52 -46.68 9.31 20.69
N GLY A 53 -47.00 8.03 20.83
CA GLY A 53 -46.63 6.97 19.89
C GLY A 53 -47.60 6.76 18.71
N VAL A 54 -47.13 6.03 17.70
CA VAL A 54 -47.89 5.67 16.50
C VAL A 54 -47.97 4.15 16.39
N THR A 55 -49.17 3.62 16.16
CA THR A 55 -49.42 2.19 15.92
C THR A 55 -50.20 2.02 14.63
N LEU A 56 -49.65 1.27 13.68
CA LEU A 56 -50.29 0.90 12.42
C LEU A 56 -50.47 -0.62 12.37
N THR A 57 -51.68 -1.07 12.04
CA THR A 57 -52.00 -2.49 11.84
C THR A 57 -52.68 -2.68 10.50
N ALA A 58 -52.03 -3.41 9.59
CA ALA A 58 -52.64 -3.87 8.34
C ALA A 58 -53.00 -5.35 8.47
N GLU A 59 -54.25 -5.73 8.17
CA GLU A 59 -54.66 -7.13 8.24
C GLU A 59 -54.18 -7.90 7.01
N ASP A 60 -54.66 -7.54 5.82
CA ASP A 60 -54.37 -8.15 4.52
C ASP A 60 -53.64 -7.19 3.56
N GLY A 61 -52.42 -6.77 3.92
CA GLY A 61 -51.61 -5.92 3.04
C GLY A 61 -50.28 -5.46 3.62
N ASP A 62 -49.60 -4.61 2.85
CA ASP A 62 -48.31 -4.01 3.21
C ASP A 62 -48.51 -2.64 3.88
N ILE A 63 -47.50 -2.17 4.62
CA ILE A 63 -47.43 -0.77 5.07
C ILE A 63 -46.35 -0.08 4.23
N THR A 64 -46.75 0.82 3.34
CA THR A 64 -45.82 1.48 2.38
C THR A 64 -46.01 2.99 2.36
N GLU A 65 -45.05 3.73 1.80
CA GLU A 65 -45.17 5.17 1.62
C GLU A 65 -45.82 5.53 0.27
N THR A 66 -46.57 6.63 0.20
CA THR A 66 -47.29 7.09 -1.01
C THR A 66 -46.41 7.78 -2.06
N GLY A 67 -45.12 8.00 -1.79
CA GLY A 67 -44.20 8.66 -2.72
C GLY A 67 -42.86 9.10 -2.10
N GLY A 68 -42.12 8.17 -1.51
CA GLY A 68 -40.79 8.42 -0.94
C GLY A 68 -39.71 8.65 -2.02
N THR A 69 -38.62 9.31 -1.64
CA THR A 69 -37.51 9.66 -2.54
C THR A 69 -36.28 8.76 -2.37
N ASP A 70 -36.31 7.78 -1.46
CA ASP A 70 -35.19 6.92 -1.06
C ASP A 70 -33.85 7.69 -0.97
N ALA A 71 -33.92 8.91 -0.41
CA ALA A 71 -32.86 9.88 -0.54
C ALA A 71 -31.69 9.57 0.41
N ILE A 72 -31.96 8.95 1.57
CA ILE A 72 -30.95 8.51 2.53
C ILE A 72 -30.18 7.31 1.97
N LYS A 73 -30.91 6.31 1.45
CA LYS A 73 -30.33 5.18 0.70
C LYS A 73 -29.44 5.67 -0.43
N ALA A 74 -29.95 6.57 -1.26
CA ALA A 74 -29.24 7.08 -2.42
C ALA A 74 -27.96 7.85 -2.05
N ALA A 75 -27.94 8.52 -0.88
CA ALA A 75 -26.74 9.16 -0.35
C ALA A 75 -25.74 8.13 0.19
N ALA A 76 -26.22 7.14 0.96
CA ALA A 76 -25.36 6.12 1.54
C ALA A 76 -24.69 5.24 0.48
N GLU A 77 -25.43 4.82 -0.56
CA GLU A 77 -24.86 4.09 -1.70
C GLU A 77 -23.78 4.90 -2.44
N ALA A 78 -23.95 6.22 -2.55
CA ALA A 78 -22.95 7.09 -3.16
C ALA A 78 -21.71 7.26 -2.28
N GLU A 79 -21.86 7.36 -0.95
CA GLU A 79 -20.73 7.39 -0.01
C GLU A 79 -19.93 6.08 -0.04
N MET A 80 -20.62 4.94 -0.12
CA MET A 80 -19.96 3.64 -0.27
C MET A 80 -19.16 3.53 -1.57
N ALA A 81 -19.73 3.97 -2.70
CA ALA A 81 -19.02 4.00 -3.98
C ALA A 81 -17.82 4.95 -3.95
N ALA A 82 -17.97 6.11 -3.33
CA ALA A 82 -16.87 7.06 -3.13
C ALA A 82 -15.76 6.48 -2.27
N ALA A 83 -16.08 5.79 -1.17
CA ALA A 83 -15.11 5.14 -0.30
C ALA A 83 -14.31 4.04 -1.03
N GLN A 84 -14.97 3.21 -1.86
CA GLN A 84 -14.27 2.21 -2.67
C GLN A 84 -13.32 2.85 -3.69
N ALA A 85 -13.74 3.93 -4.36
CA ALA A 85 -12.89 4.65 -5.31
C ALA A 85 -11.71 5.34 -4.61
N ARG A 86 -11.94 5.96 -3.46
CA ARG A 86 -10.90 6.58 -2.62
C ARG A 86 -9.89 5.55 -2.14
N SER A 87 -10.34 4.37 -1.71
CA SER A 87 -9.47 3.22 -1.39
C SER A 87 -8.55 2.87 -2.56
N ALA A 88 -9.09 2.78 -3.78
CA ALA A 88 -8.31 2.50 -4.99
C ALA A 88 -7.25 3.56 -5.29
N ALA A 89 -7.61 4.84 -5.17
CA ALA A 89 -6.67 5.94 -5.35
C ALA A 89 -5.55 5.94 -4.29
N ASN A 90 -5.90 5.73 -3.02
CA ASN A 90 -4.95 5.67 -1.91
C ASN A 90 -3.96 4.50 -2.06
N LEU A 91 -4.43 3.32 -2.45
CA LEU A 91 -3.56 2.18 -2.74
C LEU A 91 -2.60 2.49 -3.89
N ALA A 92 -3.11 3.05 -4.99
CA ALA A 92 -2.27 3.41 -6.13
C ALA A 92 -1.19 4.42 -5.72
N ALA A 93 -1.54 5.42 -4.91
CA ALA A 93 -0.59 6.40 -4.38
C ALA A 93 0.50 5.75 -3.52
N ALA A 94 0.13 4.84 -2.62
CA ALA A 94 1.10 4.11 -1.80
C ALA A 94 2.04 3.24 -2.65
N GLN A 95 1.51 2.57 -3.68
CA GLN A 95 2.32 1.72 -4.55
C GLN A 95 3.30 2.52 -5.41
N VAL A 96 2.98 3.76 -5.80
CA VAL A 96 3.95 4.66 -6.43
C VAL A 96 5.15 4.89 -5.51
N VAL A 97 4.91 5.12 -4.21
CA VAL A 97 6.00 5.31 -3.24
C VAL A 97 6.85 4.05 -3.07
N ILE A 98 6.21 2.88 -2.99
CA ILE A 98 6.90 1.59 -2.89
C ILE A 98 7.78 1.35 -4.13
N LEU A 99 7.22 1.55 -5.32
CA LEU A 99 7.93 1.37 -6.58
C LEU A 99 9.07 2.38 -6.75
N GLN A 100 8.87 3.64 -6.34
CA GLN A 100 9.93 4.65 -6.38
C GLN A 100 11.10 4.23 -5.49
N ASN A 101 10.82 3.74 -4.28
CA ASN A 101 11.86 3.22 -3.39
C ASN A 101 12.58 2.01 -4.00
N TYR A 102 11.84 1.09 -4.62
CA TYR A 102 12.43 -0.06 -5.32
C TYR A 102 13.38 0.40 -6.43
N VAL A 103 12.93 1.25 -7.35
CA VAL A 103 13.73 1.72 -8.50
C VAL A 103 14.93 2.55 -8.05
N THR A 104 14.78 3.37 -7.00
CA THR A 104 15.85 4.30 -6.58
C THR A 104 16.89 3.64 -5.68
N ASN A 105 16.48 2.74 -4.79
CA ASN A 105 17.36 2.24 -3.73
C ASN A 105 17.69 0.75 -3.85
N ILE A 106 16.77 -0.07 -4.37
CA ILE A 106 16.93 -1.54 -4.39
C ILE A 106 17.45 -2.02 -5.74
N LEU A 107 16.82 -1.57 -6.83
CA LEU A 107 17.18 -1.98 -8.19
C LEU A 107 18.65 -1.69 -8.56
N PRO A 108 19.24 -0.53 -8.20
CA PRO A 108 20.65 -0.27 -8.51
C PRO A 108 21.60 -1.26 -7.83
N GLU A 109 21.29 -1.70 -6.60
CA GLU A 109 22.07 -2.72 -5.91
C GLU A 109 21.91 -4.10 -6.57
N LEU A 110 20.68 -4.47 -6.94
CA LEU A 110 20.39 -5.73 -7.62
C LEU A 110 21.07 -5.84 -8.99
N LEU A 111 21.12 -4.74 -9.74
CA LEU A 111 21.81 -4.67 -11.03
C LEU A 111 23.33 -4.55 -10.88
N GLY A 112 23.86 -4.45 -9.65
CA GLY A 112 25.30 -4.37 -9.40
C GLY A 112 25.92 -3.03 -9.77
N ARG A 113 25.12 -1.94 -9.84
CA ARG A 113 25.60 -0.59 -10.15
C ARG A 113 26.78 -0.14 -9.27
N PRO A 114 26.79 -0.36 -7.93
CA PRO A 114 27.94 0.02 -7.11
C PRO A 114 29.23 -0.71 -7.50
N ALA A 115 29.14 -1.99 -7.86
CA ALA A 115 30.29 -2.77 -8.29
C ALA A 115 30.79 -2.35 -9.68
N ALA A 116 29.88 -2.02 -10.61
CA ALA A 116 30.24 -1.48 -11.92
C ALA A 116 30.94 -0.12 -11.80
N GLN A 117 30.45 0.77 -10.93
CA GLN A 117 31.10 2.04 -10.64
C GLN A 117 32.50 1.84 -10.06
N GLN A 118 32.66 0.91 -9.11
CA GLN A 118 33.97 0.60 -8.54
C GLN A 118 34.95 0.09 -9.62
N ALA A 119 34.50 -0.78 -10.52
CA ALA A 119 35.33 -1.28 -11.62
C ALA A 119 35.78 -0.18 -12.59
N LEU A 120 34.88 0.78 -12.89
CA LEU A 120 35.20 1.95 -13.70
C LEU A 120 36.25 2.85 -13.01
N ASP A 121 36.07 3.09 -11.71
CA ASP A 121 37.00 3.91 -10.92
C ASP A 121 38.39 3.26 -10.84
N GLU A 122 38.46 1.94 -10.63
CA GLU A 122 39.70 1.15 -10.63
C GLU A 122 40.40 1.18 -12.01
N ALA A 123 39.65 0.93 -13.10
CA ALA A 123 40.21 0.99 -14.45
C ALA A 123 40.71 2.41 -14.82
N GLY A 124 40.00 3.45 -14.37
CA GLY A 124 40.40 4.84 -14.53
C GLY A 124 41.70 5.16 -13.77
N ALA A 125 41.82 4.67 -12.54
CA ALA A 125 43.03 4.85 -11.72
C ALA A 125 44.24 4.13 -12.33
N ASP A 126 44.09 2.89 -12.78
CA ASP A 126 45.15 2.11 -13.42
C ASP A 126 45.63 2.77 -14.72
N LEU A 127 44.69 3.26 -15.54
CA LEU A 127 45.02 3.99 -16.77
C LEU A 127 45.82 5.27 -16.48
N ALA A 128 45.39 6.06 -15.49
CA ALA A 128 46.09 7.27 -15.08
C ALA A 128 47.51 6.96 -14.56
N ALA A 129 47.67 5.89 -13.78
CA ALA A 129 48.96 5.44 -13.29
C ALA A 129 49.90 5.02 -14.44
N ALA A 130 49.40 4.28 -15.42
CA ALA A 130 50.17 3.88 -16.60
C ALA A 130 50.59 5.08 -17.47
N GLN A 131 49.72 6.07 -17.62
CA GLN A 131 50.01 7.31 -18.34
C GLN A 131 51.08 8.15 -17.63
N GLN A 132 51.01 8.24 -16.30
CA GLN A 132 52.05 8.92 -15.51
C GLN A 132 53.39 8.20 -15.62
N GLN A 133 53.39 6.86 -15.53
CA GLN A 133 54.62 6.08 -15.69
C GLN A 133 55.26 6.28 -17.07
N LEU A 134 54.45 6.38 -18.13
CA LEU A 134 54.94 6.69 -19.48
C LEU A 134 55.60 8.08 -19.53
N ALA A 135 54.98 9.09 -18.90
CA ALA A 135 55.54 10.44 -18.84
C ALA A 135 56.88 10.45 -18.08
N ASP A 136 56.97 9.73 -16.96
CA ASP A 136 58.20 9.62 -16.16
C ASP A 136 59.32 8.93 -16.94
N ILE A 137 59.01 7.86 -17.68
CA ILE A 137 59.97 7.16 -18.55
C ILE A 137 60.48 8.10 -19.65
N LYS A 138 59.58 8.84 -20.31
CA LYS A 138 59.95 9.81 -21.35
C LYS A 138 60.88 10.90 -20.79
N ALA A 139 60.61 11.39 -19.58
CA ALA A 139 61.48 12.36 -18.90
C ALA A 139 62.88 11.77 -18.59
N GLN A 140 62.95 10.53 -18.09
CA GLN A 140 64.21 9.85 -17.81
C GLN A 140 65.06 9.64 -19.08
N ILE A 141 64.44 9.25 -20.19
CA ILE A 141 65.11 9.13 -21.49
C ILE A 141 65.73 10.47 -21.90
N MET A 142 64.97 11.57 -21.79
CA MET A 142 65.50 12.91 -22.09
C MET A 142 66.69 13.29 -21.22
N THR A 143 66.65 12.99 -19.91
CA THR A 143 67.80 13.22 -19.02
C THR A 143 69.03 12.41 -19.46
N LEU A 144 68.86 11.12 -19.74
CA LEU A 144 69.97 10.25 -20.18
C LEU A 144 70.53 10.67 -21.54
N GLN A 145 69.70 11.18 -22.45
CA GLN A 145 70.15 11.76 -23.71
C GLN A 145 70.98 13.02 -23.48
N GLY A 146 70.60 13.87 -22.51
CA GLY A 146 71.41 15.01 -22.07
C GLY A 146 72.77 14.59 -21.52
N ASP A 147 72.79 13.59 -20.63
CA ASP A 147 74.03 13.01 -20.07
C ASP A 147 74.96 12.49 -21.19
N LEU A 148 74.40 11.81 -22.20
CA LEU A 148 75.16 11.28 -23.34
C LEU A 148 75.86 12.37 -24.15
N VAL A 149 75.24 13.54 -24.32
CA VAL A 149 75.88 14.68 -24.98
C VAL A 149 77.10 15.12 -24.18
N THR A 150 76.96 15.28 -22.85
CA THR A 150 78.09 15.66 -21.99
C THR A 150 79.21 14.62 -22.01
N LEU A 151 78.89 13.32 -21.91
CA LEU A 151 79.88 12.24 -21.98
C LEU A 151 80.56 12.19 -23.36
N GLY A 152 79.84 12.49 -24.43
CA GLY A 152 80.37 12.61 -25.78
C GLY A 152 81.39 13.74 -25.90
N ASP A 153 81.05 14.93 -25.38
CA ASP A 153 81.95 16.08 -25.35
C ASP A 153 83.22 15.79 -24.52
N GLU A 154 83.08 15.18 -23.35
CA GLU A 154 84.20 14.73 -22.52
C GLU A 154 85.09 13.72 -23.24
N LYS A 155 84.49 12.78 -23.97
CA LYS A 155 85.23 11.77 -24.73
C LYS A 155 86.05 12.40 -25.86
N ILE A 156 85.51 13.39 -26.57
CA ILE A 156 86.23 14.12 -27.64
C ILE A 156 87.51 14.75 -27.07
N ILE A 157 87.44 15.36 -25.88
CA ILE A 157 88.62 15.93 -25.20
C ILE A 157 89.65 14.83 -24.88
N LEU A 158 89.20 13.68 -24.37
CA LEU A 158 90.09 12.55 -24.07
C LEU A 158 90.71 11.93 -25.34
N GLU A 159 89.99 11.89 -26.46
CA GLU A 159 90.49 11.43 -27.76
C GLU A 159 91.54 12.40 -28.33
N GLN A 160 91.38 13.71 -28.12
CA GLN A 160 92.41 14.71 -28.42
C GLN A 160 93.67 14.48 -27.58
N ASN A 161 93.54 14.33 -26.26
CA ASN A 161 94.67 14.04 -25.36
C ASN A 161 95.40 12.73 -25.74
N LEU A 162 94.65 11.70 -26.14
CA LEU A 162 95.23 10.45 -26.65
C LEU A 162 96.02 10.68 -27.94
N THR A 163 95.49 11.48 -28.86
CA THR A 163 96.18 11.85 -30.11
C THR A 163 97.46 12.62 -29.83
N GLU A 164 97.43 13.57 -28.90
CA GLU A 164 98.61 14.32 -28.45
C GLU A 164 99.67 13.40 -27.82
N ALA A 165 99.27 12.53 -26.88
CA ALA A 165 100.17 11.55 -26.26
C ALA A 165 100.77 10.55 -27.27
N GLN A 166 100.01 10.20 -28.32
CA GLN A 166 100.48 9.37 -29.43
C GLN A 166 101.53 10.12 -30.28
N ASN A 167 101.25 11.38 -30.63
CA ASN A 167 102.19 12.23 -31.38
C ASN A 167 103.49 12.47 -30.62
N GLU A 168 103.43 12.74 -29.31
CA GLU A 168 104.63 12.91 -28.46
C GLU A 168 105.47 11.64 -28.39
N LEU A 169 104.82 10.46 -28.26
CA LEU A 169 105.50 9.17 -28.28
C LEU A 169 106.18 8.91 -29.64
N ASP A 170 105.47 9.14 -30.74
CA ASP A 170 105.98 8.93 -32.10
C ASP A 170 107.17 9.87 -32.38
N GLN A 171 107.10 11.13 -31.94
CA GLN A 171 108.19 12.11 -32.04
C GLN A 171 109.41 11.68 -31.22
N ALA A 172 109.24 11.25 -29.97
CA ALA A 172 110.34 10.77 -29.13
C ALA A 172 111.02 9.51 -29.69
N ILE A 173 110.27 8.63 -30.35
CA ILE A 173 110.81 7.47 -31.08
C ILE A 173 111.63 7.93 -32.29
N ALA A 174 111.14 8.92 -33.05
CA ALA A 174 111.83 9.47 -34.22
C ALA A 174 113.14 10.20 -33.86
N ASP A 175 113.16 10.90 -32.73
CA ASP A 175 114.30 11.69 -32.24
C ASP A 175 115.38 10.84 -31.54
N GLY A 176 115.14 9.54 -31.32
CA GLY A 176 116.11 8.62 -30.71
C GLY A 176 116.29 8.79 -29.20
N GLU A 177 115.24 9.25 -28.50
CA GLU A 177 115.25 9.49 -27.06
C GLU A 177 115.61 8.23 -26.24
N PRO A 178 116.18 8.37 -25.02
CA PRO A 178 116.53 7.24 -24.17
C PRO A 178 115.31 6.34 -23.87
N SER A 179 115.55 5.03 -23.72
CA SER A 179 114.50 4.04 -23.46
C SER A 179 113.61 4.35 -22.24
N THR A 180 114.12 5.10 -21.27
CA THR A 180 113.36 5.56 -20.10
C THR A 180 112.27 6.58 -20.46
N VAL A 181 112.52 7.47 -21.43
CA VAL A 181 111.57 8.50 -21.91
C VAL A 181 110.49 7.85 -22.78
N ILE A 182 110.88 6.97 -23.70
CA ILE A 182 109.95 6.21 -24.54
C ILE A 182 108.98 5.36 -23.70
N ASN A 183 109.48 4.72 -22.63
CA ASN A 183 108.63 3.93 -21.71
C ASN A 183 107.63 4.80 -20.93
N GLN A 184 108.01 6.02 -20.53
CA GLN A 184 107.12 6.95 -19.85
C GLN A 184 106.00 7.44 -20.77
N LEU A 185 106.34 7.86 -22.00
CA LEU A 185 105.34 8.29 -23.00
C LEU A 185 104.44 7.14 -23.46
N THR A 186 104.98 5.92 -23.55
CA THR A 186 104.16 4.71 -23.79
C THR A 186 103.13 4.50 -22.68
N THR A 187 103.53 4.70 -21.42
CA THR A 187 102.62 4.62 -20.28
C THR A 187 101.56 5.72 -20.32
N ALA A 188 101.95 6.97 -20.64
CA ALA A 188 101.02 8.09 -20.77
C ALA A 188 99.97 7.85 -21.87
N ARG A 189 100.39 7.39 -23.05
CA ARG A 189 99.49 7.01 -24.15
C ARG A 189 98.55 5.87 -23.76
N ASN A 190 99.06 4.82 -23.12
CA ASN A 190 98.24 3.71 -22.65
C ASN A 190 97.21 4.17 -21.60
N ASN A 191 97.57 5.09 -20.71
CA ASN A 191 96.65 5.68 -19.73
C ASN A 191 95.57 6.54 -20.41
N ALA A 192 95.93 7.35 -21.41
CA ALA A 192 94.98 8.12 -22.20
C ALA A 192 94.01 7.20 -22.98
N GLN A 193 94.51 6.11 -23.55
CA GLN A 193 93.68 5.10 -24.22
C GLN A 193 92.72 4.42 -23.24
N ALA A 194 93.19 4.08 -22.04
CA ALA A 194 92.35 3.51 -21.00
C ALA A 194 91.25 4.49 -20.56
N ALA A 195 91.54 5.79 -20.48
CA ALA A 195 90.55 6.82 -20.16
C ALA A 195 89.47 6.96 -21.25
N VAL A 196 89.85 6.97 -22.54
CA VAL A 196 88.90 6.94 -23.66
C VAL A 196 88.03 5.68 -23.62
N ASN A 197 88.64 4.51 -23.41
CA ASN A 197 87.90 3.25 -23.33
C ASN A 197 86.94 3.21 -22.13
N ALA A 198 87.35 3.74 -20.98
CA ALA A 198 86.49 3.86 -19.80
C ALA A 198 85.27 4.74 -20.10
N LYS A 199 85.49 5.90 -20.74
CA LYS A 199 84.40 6.82 -21.12
C LYS A 199 83.48 6.22 -22.19
N GLN A 200 84.01 5.46 -23.15
CA GLN A 200 83.19 4.68 -24.09
C GLN A 200 82.32 3.66 -23.36
N GLY A 201 82.85 2.99 -22.33
CA GLY A 201 82.07 2.08 -21.49
C GLY A 201 80.92 2.78 -20.74
N GLU A 202 81.12 4.01 -20.26
CA GLU A 202 80.05 4.83 -19.67
C GLU A 202 78.95 5.17 -20.70
N ILE A 203 79.36 5.58 -21.91
CA ILE A 203 78.44 5.85 -23.04
C ILE A 203 77.63 4.60 -23.40
N ASP A 204 78.29 3.45 -23.56
CA ASP A 204 77.62 2.19 -23.89
C ASP A 204 76.65 1.78 -22.78
N GLY A 205 77.03 1.98 -21.51
CA GLY A 205 76.15 1.78 -20.35
C GLY A 205 74.89 2.65 -20.40
N LYS A 206 75.03 3.94 -20.69
CA LYS A 206 73.91 4.88 -20.83
C LYS A 206 73.02 4.54 -22.04
N ASN A 207 73.61 4.20 -23.19
CA ASN A 207 72.87 3.74 -24.37
C ASN A 207 72.04 2.48 -24.07
N ASN A 208 72.60 1.52 -23.33
CA ASN A 208 71.87 0.32 -22.91
C ASN A 208 70.70 0.66 -21.96
N GLN A 209 70.87 1.62 -21.05
CA GLN A 209 69.77 2.10 -20.19
C GLN A 209 68.65 2.75 -21.01
N ILE A 210 68.99 3.59 -21.98
CA ILE A 210 68.02 4.22 -22.89
C ILE A 210 67.26 3.16 -23.68
N ALA A 211 67.96 2.18 -24.27
CA ALA A 211 67.32 1.10 -25.02
C ALA A 211 66.34 0.29 -24.15
N GLY A 212 66.69 0.04 -22.87
CA GLY A 212 65.80 -0.60 -21.91
C GLY A 212 64.53 0.22 -21.62
N LEU A 213 64.68 1.53 -21.37
CA LEU A 213 63.56 2.44 -21.15
C LEU A 213 62.67 2.61 -22.39
N GLN A 214 63.25 2.67 -23.59
CA GLN A 214 62.51 2.71 -24.86
C GLN A 214 61.68 1.43 -25.08
N GLY A 215 62.19 0.27 -24.62
CA GLY A 215 61.41 -0.97 -24.59
C GLY A 215 60.20 -0.89 -23.66
N GLN A 216 60.35 -0.31 -22.47
CA GLN A 216 59.25 -0.09 -21.53
C GLN A 216 58.24 0.95 -22.04
N GLU A 217 58.73 2.05 -22.62
CA GLU A 217 57.92 3.08 -23.28
C GLU A 217 57.02 2.45 -24.35
N THR A 218 57.60 1.63 -25.24
CA THR A 218 56.88 0.93 -26.30
C THR A 218 55.81 -0.01 -25.73
N GLN A 219 56.13 -0.75 -24.66
CA GLN A 219 55.19 -1.66 -24.01
C GLN A 219 53.99 -0.90 -23.39
N LEU A 220 54.26 0.22 -22.71
CA LEU A 220 53.21 1.06 -22.13
C LEU A 220 52.34 1.70 -23.20
N GLU A 221 52.96 2.32 -24.21
CA GLU A 221 52.27 3.10 -25.25
C GLU A 221 51.44 2.22 -26.18
N ASN A 222 51.97 1.06 -26.59
CA ASN A 222 51.32 0.23 -27.61
C ASN A 222 50.52 -0.95 -27.04
N THR A 223 50.72 -1.32 -25.77
CA THR A 223 50.05 -2.50 -25.19
C THR A 223 49.28 -2.16 -23.92
N THR A 224 49.95 -1.64 -22.89
CA THR A 224 49.33 -1.48 -21.56
C THR A 224 48.23 -0.42 -21.58
N ILE A 225 48.54 0.79 -22.05
CA ILE A 225 47.57 1.91 -22.10
C ILE A 225 46.37 1.54 -22.99
N PRO A 226 46.53 1.03 -24.23
CA PRO A 226 45.38 0.60 -25.03
C PRO A 226 44.49 -0.44 -24.36
N ARG A 227 45.08 -1.43 -23.65
CA ARG A 227 44.31 -2.44 -22.91
C ARG A 227 43.55 -1.87 -21.73
N LEU A 228 44.16 -0.95 -20.97
CA LEU A 228 43.50 -0.28 -19.85
C LEU A 228 42.39 0.66 -20.33
N THR A 229 42.59 1.35 -21.46
CA THR A 229 41.55 2.13 -22.11
C THR A 229 40.35 1.25 -22.48
N GLN A 230 40.58 0.09 -23.09
CA GLN A 230 39.51 -0.87 -23.40
C GLN A 230 38.80 -1.38 -22.15
N ALA A 231 39.52 -1.66 -21.07
CA ALA A 231 38.93 -2.11 -19.81
C ALA A 231 38.05 -1.03 -19.17
N ARG A 232 38.50 0.24 -19.19
CA ARG A 232 37.71 1.38 -18.73
C ARG A 232 36.46 1.58 -19.59
N ASP A 233 36.60 1.53 -20.91
CA ASP A 233 35.46 1.71 -21.82
C ASP A 233 34.42 0.61 -21.64
N ALA A 234 34.85 -0.65 -21.49
CA ALA A 234 33.95 -1.76 -21.19
C ALA A 234 33.25 -1.60 -19.83
N ALA A 235 33.93 -1.08 -18.80
CA ALA A 235 33.32 -0.81 -17.50
C ALA A 235 32.30 0.34 -17.58
N GLN A 236 32.57 1.37 -18.40
CA GLN A 236 31.63 2.45 -18.66
C GLN A 236 30.39 1.94 -19.42
N ASP A 237 30.57 1.12 -20.45
CA ASP A 237 29.46 0.55 -21.23
C ASP A 237 28.51 -0.25 -20.32
N ILE A 238 29.05 -1.06 -19.39
CA ILE A 238 28.25 -1.80 -18.41
C ILE A 238 27.45 -0.85 -17.51
N LEU A 239 28.08 0.23 -17.04
CA LEU A 239 27.40 1.20 -16.18
C LEU A 239 26.28 1.93 -16.93
N ASP A 240 26.52 2.29 -18.20
CA ASP A 240 25.53 2.93 -19.06
C ASP A 240 24.34 2.00 -19.36
N GLU A 241 24.58 0.70 -19.56
CA GLU A 241 23.53 -0.31 -19.69
C GLU A 241 22.67 -0.41 -18.43
N ILE A 242 23.29 -0.47 -17.24
CA ILE A 242 22.58 -0.51 -15.96
C ILE A 242 21.74 0.76 -15.75
N ASP A 243 22.30 1.93 -16.04
CA ASP A 243 21.59 3.22 -15.90
C ASP A 243 20.41 3.31 -16.88
N ALA A 244 20.53 2.76 -18.08
CA ALA A 244 19.42 2.64 -19.03
C ALA A 244 18.31 1.71 -18.52
N GLU A 245 18.65 0.58 -17.90
CA GLU A 245 17.68 -0.33 -17.29
C GLU A 245 16.93 0.34 -16.12
N ILE A 246 17.62 1.08 -15.25
CA ILE A 246 16.99 1.83 -14.15
C ILE A 246 16.05 2.90 -14.70
N ALA A 247 16.47 3.65 -15.72
CA ALA A 247 15.62 4.66 -16.35
C ALA A 247 14.37 4.04 -17.00
N GLN A 248 14.50 2.88 -17.63
CA GLN A 248 13.37 2.16 -18.19
C GLN A 248 12.42 1.65 -17.09
N ALA A 249 12.95 1.13 -15.98
CA ALA A 249 12.14 0.72 -14.83
C ALA A 249 11.39 1.87 -14.17
N GLN A 250 11.97 3.08 -14.12
CA GLN A 250 11.27 4.28 -13.67
C GLN A 250 10.02 4.56 -14.51
N ILE A 251 10.15 4.48 -15.84
CA ILE A 251 9.03 4.71 -16.77
C ILE A 251 7.97 3.61 -16.62
N ASP A 252 8.40 2.34 -16.71
CA ASP A 252 7.48 1.20 -16.80
C ASP A 252 6.76 0.89 -15.48
N LEU A 253 7.40 1.18 -14.35
CA LEU A 253 6.84 0.88 -13.03
C LEU A 253 6.27 2.13 -12.38
N VAL A 254 7.08 3.16 -12.18
CA VAL A 254 6.71 4.29 -11.34
C VAL A 254 5.81 5.26 -12.09
N ASP A 255 6.23 5.71 -13.28
CA ASP A 255 5.48 6.71 -14.05
C ASP A 255 4.15 6.11 -14.55
N ALA A 256 4.17 4.84 -14.98
CA ALA A 256 2.96 4.11 -15.33
C ALA A 256 1.99 3.99 -14.14
N ARG A 257 2.47 3.68 -12.94
CA ARG A 257 1.62 3.62 -11.73
C ARG A 257 1.13 5.00 -11.29
N ALA A 258 1.94 6.05 -11.48
CA ALA A 258 1.56 7.42 -11.18
C ALA A 258 0.43 7.90 -12.11
N ALA A 259 0.48 7.56 -13.41
CA ALA A 259 -0.61 7.85 -14.33
C ALA A 259 -1.92 7.12 -13.92
N ALA A 260 -1.82 5.87 -13.50
CA ALA A 260 -2.98 5.12 -12.98
C ALA A 260 -3.53 5.74 -11.69
N ARG A 261 -2.66 6.16 -10.76
CA ARG A 261 -3.04 6.89 -9.55
C ARG A 261 -3.81 8.15 -9.90
N ASP A 262 -3.33 8.97 -10.82
CA ASP A 262 -3.97 10.25 -11.18
C ASP A 262 -5.37 10.06 -11.78
N SER A 263 -5.56 9.00 -12.58
CA SER A 263 -6.87 8.61 -13.10
C SER A 263 -7.83 8.16 -11.99
N LEU A 264 -7.34 7.38 -11.02
CA LEU A 264 -8.13 6.91 -9.89
C LEU A 264 -8.48 8.06 -8.93
N GLU A 265 -7.55 8.97 -8.68
CA GLU A 265 -7.75 10.18 -7.88
C GLU A 265 -8.86 11.06 -8.47
N THR A 266 -8.85 11.27 -9.79
CA THR A 266 -9.90 12.01 -10.48
C THR A 266 -11.28 11.35 -10.28
N THR A 267 -11.34 10.02 -10.44
CA THR A 267 -12.59 9.26 -10.27
C THR A 267 -13.09 9.33 -8.82
N ALA A 268 -12.19 9.23 -7.83
CA ALA A 268 -12.53 9.34 -6.43
C ALA A 268 -13.10 10.72 -6.09
N LEU A 269 -12.47 11.80 -6.55
CA LEU A 269 -12.94 13.17 -6.34
C LEU A 269 -14.32 13.43 -6.98
N GLU A 270 -14.57 12.87 -8.17
CA GLU A 270 -15.89 12.97 -8.82
C GLU A 270 -16.98 12.26 -8.00
N LEU A 271 -16.73 11.03 -7.53
CA LEU A 271 -17.68 10.26 -6.74
C LEU A 271 -17.92 10.88 -5.35
N GLU A 272 -16.89 11.44 -4.72
CA GLU A 272 -17.03 12.20 -3.47
C GLU A 272 -17.88 13.46 -3.66
N GLY A 273 -17.73 14.17 -4.78
CA GLY A 273 -18.59 15.30 -5.13
C GLY A 273 -20.06 14.88 -5.29
N ILE A 274 -20.30 13.73 -5.94
CA ILE A 274 -21.65 13.15 -6.08
C ILE A 274 -22.23 12.73 -4.72
N ALA A 275 -21.42 12.07 -3.88
CA ALA A 275 -21.81 11.65 -2.54
C ALA A 275 -22.20 12.87 -1.67
N ALA A 276 -21.36 13.91 -1.65
CA ALA A 276 -21.63 15.14 -0.91
C ALA A 276 -22.92 15.85 -1.36
N ALA A 277 -23.18 15.88 -2.68
CA ALA A 277 -24.40 16.45 -3.23
C ALA A 277 -25.64 15.65 -2.82
N LYS A 278 -25.58 14.31 -2.87
CA LYS A 278 -26.67 13.42 -2.45
C LYS A 278 -26.91 13.49 -0.95
N ARG A 279 -25.86 13.48 -0.12
CA ARG A 279 -25.96 13.67 1.34
C ARG A 279 -26.64 14.99 1.69
N SER A 280 -26.32 16.07 0.99
CA SER A 280 -26.94 17.39 1.21
C SER A 280 -28.42 17.44 0.79
N ALA A 281 -28.84 16.56 -0.13
CA ALA A 281 -30.21 16.46 -0.61
C ALA A 281 -31.03 15.40 0.14
N ALA A 282 -30.39 14.58 0.97
CA ALA A 282 -31.04 13.51 1.72
C ALA A 282 -31.97 14.09 2.79
N HIS A 283 -33.18 13.53 2.86
CA HIS A 283 -34.25 13.90 3.77
C HIS A 283 -35.14 12.68 3.98
N HIS A 284 -35.80 12.61 5.12
CA HIS A 284 -36.80 11.58 5.39
C HIS A 284 -38.22 12.13 5.12
N SER A 285 -39.16 11.22 4.90
CA SER A 285 -40.60 11.51 4.80
C SER A 285 -41.40 10.48 5.64
N GLY A 286 -42.69 10.30 5.41
CA GLY A 286 -43.50 9.31 6.13
C GLY A 286 -43.92 9.67 7.57
N ILE A 287 -43.44 8.89 8.54
CA ILE A 287 -43.90 8.90 9.94
C ILE A 287 -42.89 9.62 10.83
N SER A 288 -43.33 10.59 11.61
CA SER A 288 -42.56 11.22 12.68
C SER A 288 -43.28 11.07 14.02
N THR A 289 -42.63 10.45 15.00
CA THR A 289 -43.17 10.28 16.35
C THR A 289 -42.08 10.46 17.39
N GLU A 290 -42.36 11.25 18.42
CA GLU A 290 -41.46 11.38 19.58
C GLU A 290 -41.54 10.17 20.54
N GLY A 291 -42.56 9.31 20.37
CA GLY A 291 -42.75 8.08 21.14
C GLY A 291 -42.37 6.82 20.35
N ASP A 292 -42.97 5.68 20.71
CA ASP A 292 -42.77 4.41 20.03
C ASP A 292 -43.51 4.34 18.69
N LEU A 293 -42.94 3.61 17.74
CA LEU A 293 -43.57 3.27 16.47
C LEU A 293 -43.82 1.76 16.39
N ASN A 294 -45.08 1.36 16.35
CA ASN A 294 -45.49 -0.04 16.25
C ASN A 294 -46.11 -0.32 14.89
N LEU A 295 -45.51 -1.22 14.11
CA LEU A 295 -45.95 -1.64 12.79
C LEU A 295 -46.32 -3.12 12.85
N HIS A 296 -47.60 -3.42 12.64
CA HIS A 296 -48.12 -4.78 12.71
C HIS A 296 -48.77 -5.21 11.39
N LEU A 297 -48.39 -6.39 10.89
CA LEU A 297 -49.01 -7.03 9.73
C LEU A 297 -49.68 -8.34 10.17
N SER A 298 -51.00 -8.33 10.38
CA SER A 298 -51.70 -9.46 11.00
C SER A 298 -51.52 -10.76 10.21
N ASN A 299 -51.64 -10.70 8.87
CA ASN A 299 -51.46 -11.87 7.99
C ASN A 299 -50.10 -11.87 7.26
N GLY A 300 -49.14 -11.09 7.76
CA GLY A 300 -47.80 -10.94 7.16
C GLY A 300 -47.80 -10.04 5.93
N GLY A 301 -46.63 -9.84 5.33
CA GLY A 301 -46.44 -8.85 4.27
C GLY A 301 -45.13 -8.10 4.43
N THR A 302 -45.04 -6.92 3.83
CA THR A 302 -43.83 -6.09 3.78
C THR A 302 -44.08 -4.74 4.44
N ILE A 303 -43.07 -4.22 5.13
CA ILE A 303 -43.02 -2.83 5.59
C ILE A 303 -42.04 -2.10 4.66
N GLY A 304 -42.53 -1.07 3.96
CA GLY A 304 -41.83 -0.41 2.87
C GLY A 304 -41.63 -1.30 1.65
N ALA A 305 -40.89 -0.80 0.67
CA ALA A 305 -40.42 -1.54 -0.50
C ALA A 305 -38.96 -1.18 -0.80
N ALA A 306 -38.28 -2.01 -1.60
CA ALA A 306 -36.86 -1.83 -1.91
C ALA A 306 -36.54 -0.52 -2.68
N ASP A 307 -37.51 0.02 -3.42
CA ASP A 307 -37.45 1.25 -4.20
C ASP A 307 -38.39 2.35 -3.69
N ASN A 308 -38.94 2.14 -2.49
CA ASN A 308 -39.80 3.07 -1.77
C ASN A 308 -39.87 2.63 -0.31
N ALA A 309 -38.77 2.83 0.41
CA ALA A 309 -38.67 2.51 1.82
C ALA A 309 -39.67 3.35 2.63
N LEU A 310 -40.12 2.84 3.77
CA LEU A 310 -40.99 3.61 4.63
C LEU A 310 -40.14 4.64 5.39
N GLY A 311 -40.36 5.92 5.11
CA GLY A 311 -39.76 7.00 5.88
C GLY A 311 -40.27 7.01 7.33
N VAL A 312 -39.34 7.06 8.29
CA VAL A 312 -39.61 7.10 9.73
C VAL A 312 -38.69 8.11 10.45
N ASN A 313 -39.13 8.62 11.58
CA ASN A 313 -38.33 9.35 12.55
C ASN A 313 -38.94 9.07 13.92
N VAL A 314 -38.24 8.29 14.74
CA VAL A 314 -38.80 7.66 15.95
C VAL A 314 -37.96 8.06 17.15
N GLY A 315 -38.56 8.76 18.11
CA GLY A 315 -37.90 9.13 19.37
C GLY A 315 -37.78 7.96 20.35
N GLY A 316 -38.73 7.01 20.29
CA GLY A 316 -38.77 5.79 21.11
C GLY A 316 -38.22 4.55 20.41
N VAL A 317 -38.91 3.43 20.60
CA VAL A 317 -38.58 2.13 19.99
C VAL A 317 -39.44 1.88 18.75
N LEU A 318 -38.82 1.39 17.69
CA LEU A 318 -39.52 0.83 16.53
C LEU A 318 -39.73 -0.67 16.72
N THR A 319 -40.99 -1.09 16.69
CA THR A 319 -41.40 -2.50 16.67
C THR A 319 -42.04 -2.85 15.34
N ALA A 320 -41.53 -3.87 14.67
CA ALA A 320 -42.13 -4.44 13.46
C ALA A 320 -42.45 -5.92 13.71
N ALA A 321 -43.70 -6.32 13.53
CA ALA A 321 -44.13 -7.69 13.80
C ALA A 321 -45.21 -8.18 12.84
N ALA A 322 -45.18 -9.47 12.52
CA ALA A 322 -46.29 -10.17 11.89
C ALA A 322 -47.17 -10.87 12.95
N GLY A 323 -48.41 -11.17 12.60
CA GLY A 323 -49.30 -11.99 13.45
C GLY A 323 -48.79 -13.43 13.64
N GLU A 324 -49.41 -14.16 14.56
CA GLU A 324 -49.03 -15.53 14.86
C GLU A 324 -49.13 -16.45 13.62
N GLY A 325 -48.03 -17.15 13.29
CA GLY A 325 -47.97 -18.01 12.11
C GLY A 325 -47.83 -17.28 10.77
N ALA A 326 -47.79 -15.95 10.78
CA ALA A 326 -47.49 -15.11 9.63
C ALA A 326 -46.02 -14.65 9.64
N GLU A 327 -45.56 -14.14 8.50
CA GLU A 327 -44.15 -13.78 8.30
C GLU A 327 -44.02 -12.38 7.70
N LEU A 328 -43.07 -11.60 8.21
CA LEU A 328 -42.61 -10.39 7.52
C LEU A 328 -41.76 -10.82 6.31
N LYS A 329 -42.19 -10.44 5.12
CA LYS A 329 -41.53 -10.77 3.84
C LYS A 329 -40.44 -9.76 3.47
N GLY A 330 -40.43 -8.59 4.10
CA GLY A 330 -39.37 -7.61 3.97
C GLY A 330 -39.56 -6.43 4.91
N LEU A 331 -38.46 -5.75 5.22
CA LEU A 331 -38.43 -4.55 6.05
C LEU A 331 -37.51 -3.53 5.38
N TYR A 332 -38.09 -2.45 4.87
CA TYR A 332 -37.40 -1.37 4.16
C TYR A 332 -37.72 -0.04 4.83
N LEU A 333 -36.73 0.55 5.50
CA LEU A 333 -36.89 1.75 6.32
C LEU A 333 -35.88 2.82 5.94
N GLU A 334 -36.34 4.07 5.93
CA GLU A 334 -35.48 5.25 5.93
C GLU A 334 -35.70 6.08 7.19
N SER A 335 -34.71 6.11 8.10
CA SER A 335 -34.80 6.86 9.36
C SER A 335 -34.18 8.25 9.26
N GLY A 336 -34.93 9.28 9.62
CA GLY A 336 -34.44 10.66 9.72
C GLY A 336 -33.59 10.99 10.95
N ALA A 337 -33.44 10.03 11.86
CA ALA A 337 -32.74 10.16 13.14
C ALA A 337 -32.17 8.78 13.54
N ASP A 338 -31.68 8.65 14.78
CA ASP A 338 -31.30 7.35 15.33
C ASP A 338 -32.48 6.37 15.28
N LEU A 339 -32.18 5.08 15.12
CA LEU A 339 -33.16 4.02 15.08
C LEU A 339 -32.90 2.97 16.17
N ASN A 340 -33.84 2.87 17.10
CA ASN A 340 -33.86 1.85 18.15
C ASN A 340 -34.82 0.73 17.79
N LEU A 341 -34.30 -0.43 17.40
CA LEU A 341 -35.10 -1.56 16.94
C LEU A 341 -35.40 -2.55 18.06
N ALA A 342 -36.68 -2.87 18.25
CA ALA A 342 -37.05 -4.11 18.93
C ALA A 342 -36.67 -5.33 18.07
N PRO A 343 -36.48 -6.52 18.67
CA PRO A 343 -36.21 -7.75 17.91
C PRO A 343 -37.23 -8.01 16.80
N VAL A 344 -36.73 -8.21 15.57
CA VAL A 344 -37.54 -8.46 14.39
C VAL A 344 -37.06 -9.70 13.65
N THR A 345 -38.01 -10.52 13.17
CA THR A 345 -37.76 -11.66 12.29
C THR A 345 -38.39 -11.42 10.94
N VAL A 346 -37.56 -11.43 9.90
CA VAL A 346 -37.95 -11.19 8.50
C VAL A 346 -37.49 -12.37 7.67
N LYS A 347 -38.38 -12.90 6.83
CA LYS A 347 -38.10 -14.04 5.95
C LYS A 347 -37.52 -13.64 4.60
N GLY A 348 -37.60 -12.35 4.26
CA GLY A 348 -36.90 -11.78 3.10
C GLY A 348 -35.81 -10.81 3.52
N ALA A 349 -35.63 -9.76 2.73
CA ALA A 349 -34.57 -8.79 2.92
C ALA A 349 -34.91 -7.74 3.98
N VAL A 350 -33.87 -7.28 4.68
CA VAL A 350 -33.89 -6.10 5.54
C VAL A 350 -33.04 -5.02 4.90
N GLN A 351 -33.58 -3.83 4.71
CA GLN A 351 -32.84 -2.64 4.30
C GLN A 351 -33.20 -1.51 5.26
N ILE A 352 -32.19 -0.97 5.95
CA ILE A 352 -32.37 0.12 6.89
C ILE A 352 -31.30 1.15 6.57
N ASP A 353 -31.73 2.29 6.05
CA ASP A 353 -30.87 3.45 5.82
C ASP A 353 -31.28 4.53 6.83
N SER A 354 -30.33 5.05 7.59
CA SER A 354 -30.56 5.92 8.74
C SER A 354 -29.66 7.13 8.68
N TRP A 355 -30.18 8.30 9.04
CA TRP A 355 -29.34 9.47 9.25
C TRP A 355 -28.44 9.28 10.48
N GLY A 356 -29.00 8.76 11.57
CA GLY A 356 -28.30 8.53 12.84
C GLY A 356 -27.96 7.06 13.08
N ASP A 357 -27.72 6.72 14.35
CA ASP A 357 -27.30 5.38 14.79
C ASP A 357 -28.34 4.30 14.42
N ILE A 358 -27.90 3.07 14.14
CA ILE A 358 -28.76 1.88 14.05
C ILE A 358 -28.43 0.95 15.21
N GLN A 359 -29.33 0.81 16.17
CA GLN A 359 -29.09 0.03 17.38
C GLN A 359 -30.30 -0.79 17.82
N GLY A 360 -30.05 -1.82 18.64
CA GLY A 360 -31.11 -2.53 19.34
C GLY A 360 -31.69 -1.67 20.45
N ALA A 361 -32.99 -1.78 20.68
CA ALA A 361 -33.66 -1.14 21.81
C ALA A 361 -33.03 -1.59 23.13
N ALA A 362 -32.95 -0.68 24.09
CA ALA A 362 -32.45 -0.97 25.43
C ALA A 362 -33.16 -2.19 26.03
N ASP A 363 -32.42 -3.01 26.78
CA ASP A 363 -32.90 -4.24 27.43
C ASP A 363 -33.38 -5.36 26.48
N SER A 364 -33.23 -5.21 25.16
CA SER A 364 -33.48 -6.29 24.22
C SER A 364 -32.52 -7.46 24.45
N SER A 365 -33.06 -8.67 24.48
CA SER A 365 -32.28 -9.90 24.57
C SER A 365 -32.41 -10.73 23.29
N GLY A 366 -31.31 -11.32 22.84
CA GLY A 366 -31.26 -12.10 21.59
C GLY A 366 -31.00 -11.24 20.35
N ALA A 367 -31.14 -11.85 19.17
CA ALA A 367 -30.90 -11.18 17.90
C ALA A 367 -31.93 -10.07 17.67
N ILE A 368 -31.45 -8.85 17.44
CA ILE A 368 -32.25 -7.68 17.06
C ILE A 368 -32.80 -7.85 15.66
N ILE A 369 -32.01 -8.39 14.74
CA ILE A 369 -32.43 -8.65 13.36
C ILE A 369 -32.16 -10.12 13.04
N THR A 370 -33.21 -10.85 12.68
CA THR A 370 -33.11 -12.19 12.09
C THR A 370 -33.65 -12.15 10.67
N ALA A 371 -32.78 -12.41 9.69
CA ALA A 371 -33.12 -12.42 8.27
C ALA A 371 -32.09 -13.21 7.46
N ASP A 372 -32.35 -13.44 6.18
CA ASP A 372 -31.34 -14.02 5.29
C ASP A 372 -30.26 -12.97 4.95
N ASN A 373 -30.69 -11.76 4.57
CA ASN A 373 -29.79 -10.68 4.15
C ASN A 373 -30.20 -9.35 4.78
N ALA A 374 -29.22 -8.57 5.23
CA ALA A 374 -29.46 -7.20 5.67
C ALA A 374 -28.51 -6.19 5.01
N VAL A 375 -29.06 -5.03 4.67
CA VAL A 375 -28.33 -3.83 4.26
C VAL A 375 -28.59 -2.77 5.33
N LEU A 376 -27.55 -2.36 6.04
CA LEU A 376 -27.64 -1.44 7.17
C LEU A 376 -26.74 -0.24 6.93
N ARG A 377 -27.29 0.95 6.73
CA ARG A 377 -26.47 2.13 6.43
C ARG A 377 -26.83 3.27 7.37
N SER A 378 -25.84 3.76 8.10
CA SER A 378 -25.92 4.98 8.88
C SER A 378 -25.07 6.05 8.19
N LEU A 379 -25.67 7.20 7.88
CA LEU A 379 -24.95 8.31 7.23
C LEU A 379 -24.09 9.10 8.22
N ASP A 380 -24.57 9.35 9.43
CA ASP A 380 -23.92 10.21 10.42
C ASP A 380 -23.81 9.56 11.81
N GLY A 381 -24.04 8.25 11.90
CA GLY A 381 -24.00 7.49 13.15
C GLY A 381 -23.28 6.15 13.03
N ASP A 382 -23.31 5.40 14.12
CA ASP A 382 -22.73 4.06 14.25
C ASP A 382 -23.79 2.97 13.97
N ILE A 383 -23.33 1.78 13.59
CA ILE A 383 -24.15 0.56 13.62
C ILE A 383 -23.75 -0.24 14.85
N GLY A 384 -24.67 -0.39 15.80
CA GLY A 384 -24.36 -0.93 17.13
C GLY A 384 -23.38 -0.04 17.90
N ARG A 385 -22.89 -0.52 19.04
CA ARG A 385 -21.85 0.18 19.83
C ARG A 385 -20.79 -0.80 20.32
N GLN A 386 -19.59 -0.32 20.61
CA GLN A 386 -18.51 -1.17 21.14
C GLN A 386 -18.91 -1.99 22.38
N ALA A 387 -19.62 -1.37 23.33
CA ALA A 387 -20.07 -2.05 24.55
C ALA A 387 -21.27 -2.99 24.32
N VAL A 388 -22.09 -2.69 23.31
CA VAL A 388 -23.30 -3.43 22.95
C VAL A 388 -23.37 -3.53 21.43
N PRO A 389 -22.64 -4.49 20.82
CA PRO A 389 -22.69 -4.70 19.38
C PRO A 389 -24.12 -5.04 18.95
N LEU A 390 -24.48 -4.70 17.70
CA LEU A 390 -25.76 -5.10 17.15
C LEU A 390 -25.77 -6.63 16.99
N LEU A 391 -26.57 -7.30 17.82
CA LEU A 391 -26.70 -8.76 17.78
C LEU A 391 -27.65 -9.15 16.66
N VAL A 392 -27.18 -9.95 15.71
CA VAL A 392 -27.92 -10.30 14.50
C VAL A 392 -27.85 -11.81 14.20
N ASN A 393 -28.77 -12.29 13.39
CA ASN A 393 -28.76 -13.64 12.85
C ASN A 393 -29.04 -13.59 11.34
N LEU A 394 -27.96 -13.33 10.59
CA LEU A 394 -27.94 -13.05 9.16
C LEU A 394 -27.05 -14.04 8.42
N ASP A 395 -27.41 -14.41 7.19
CA ASP A 395 -26.49 -15.11 6.29
C ASP A 395 -25.54 -14.13 5.60
N ARG A 396 -26.02 -12.91 5.30
CA ARG A 396 -25.28 -11.91 4.51
C ARG A 396 -25.53 -10.49 5.01
N VAL A 397 -24.48 -9.65 4.96
CA VAL A 397 -24.58 -8.24 5.34
C VAL A 397 -23.82 -7.31 4.39
N THR A 398 -24.46 -6.18 4.09
CA THR A 398 -23.81 -4.93 3.67
C THR A 398 -24.01 -3.91 4.78
N ALA A 399 -22.96 -3.21 5.23
CA ALA A 399 -23.09 -2.19 6.26
C ALA A 399 -22.23 -0.94 6.02
N SER A 400 -22.70 0.24 6.43
CA SER A 400 -21.87 1.45 6.47
C SER A 400 -22.23 2.33 7.65
N GLY A 401 -21.25 2.94 8.30
CA GLY A 401 -21.46 3.90 9.38
C GLY A 401 -20.15 4.59 9.77
N ASN A 402 -20.21 5.50 10.72
CA ASN A 402 -19.01 6.07 11.34
C ASN A 402 -18.15 4.96 11.97
N ASN A 403 -18.80 4.04 12.69
CA ASN A 403 -18.24 2.77 13.14
C ASN A 403 -19.27 1.66 13.00
N VAL A 404 -18.81 0.41 12.90
CA VAL A 404 -19.69 -0.76 12.74
C VAL A 404 -19.31 -1.82 13.77
N TYR A 405 -20.27 -2.18 14.62
CA TYR A 405 -20.14 -3.21 15.66
C TYR A 405 -21.25 -4.25 15.49
N ILE A 406 -20.91 -5.40 14.90
CA ILE A 406 -21.89 -6.45 14.63
C ILE A 406 -21.43 -7.77 15.25
N LYS A 407 -22.37 -8.43 15.95
CA LYS A 407 -22.19 -9.82 16.38
C LYS A 407 -23.23 -10.69 15.71
N ASN A 408 -22.81 -11.59 14.83
CA ASN A 408 -23.68 -12.54 14.16
C ASN A 408 -23.68 -13.91 14.88
N LEU A 409 -24.87 -14.47 15.08
CA LEU A 409 -25.07 -15.73 15.79
C LEU A 409 -24.78 -16.99 14.95
N LYS A 410 -24.32 -16.83 13.71
CA LYS A 410 -23.91 -17.90 12.79
C LYS A 410 -22.79 -17.41 11.87
N SER A 411 -22.40 -18.23 10.88
CA SER A 411 -21.50 -17.77 9.81
C SER A 411 -22.10 -16.57 9.07
N LEU A 412 -21.24 -15.62 8.66
CA LEU A 412 -21.64 -14.36 8.05
C LEU A 412 -20.90 -14.15 6.72
N ILE A 413 -21.65 -13.91 5.65
CA ILE A 413 -21.12 -13.43 4.37
C ILE A 413 -21.09 -11.90 4.42
N ILE A 414 -19.94 -11.31 4.10
CA ILE A 414 -19.76 -9.86 4.07
C ILE A 414 -19.64 -9.41 2.62
N ASP A 415 -20.63 -8.69 2.12
CA ASP A 415 -20.55 -8.07 0.80
C ASP A 415 -19.69 -6.81 0.88
N THR A 416 -20.11 -5.80 1.65
CA THR A 416 -19.30 -4.60 1.92
C THR A 416 -19.60 -4.02 3.29
N ILE A 417 -18.56 -3.75 4.09
CA ILE A 417 -18.65 -3.01 5.35
C ILE A 417 -17.71 -1.81 5.32
N ILE A 418 -18.21 -0.61 5.63
CA ILE A 418 -17.41 0.62 5.65
C ILE A 418 -17.59 1.34 6.99
N GLY A 419 -16.49 1.71 7.64
CA GLY A 419 -16.50 2.58 8.82
C GLY A 419 -15.10 2.83 9.37
N GLY A 420 -14.91 3.79 10.25
CA GLY A 420 -13.61 4.09 10.87
C GLY A 420 -13.09 2.91 11.69
N LEU A 421 -13.85 2.46 12.68
CA LEU A 421 -13.64 1.18 13.37
C LEU A 421 -14.70 0.18 12.93
N VAL A 422 -14.25 -0.98 12.46
CA VAL A 422 -15.13 -2.12 12.13
C VAL A 422 -14.81 -3.28 13.05
N ASP A 423 -15.77 -3.69 13.86
CA ASP A 423 -15.70 -4.82 14.79
C ASP A 423 -16.78 -5.85 14.48
N ILE A 424 -16.37 -6.98 13.91
CA ILE A 424 -17.27 -8.04 13.47
C ILE A 424 -16.93 -9.33 14.21
N ALA A 425 -17.92 -9.86 14.92
CA ALA A 425 -17.88 -11.18 15.51
C ALA A 425 -18.88 -12.12 14.84
N ALA A 426 -18.49 -13.35 14.54
CA ALA A 426 -19.36 -14.39 14.03
C ALA A 426 -19.18 -15.68 14.85
N ASP A 427 -20.30 -16.27 15.29
CA ASP A 427 -20.31 -17.58 15.96
C ASP A 427 -20.04 -18.74 14.97
N GLY A 428 -19.74 -18.45 13.70
CA GLY A 428 -19.26 -19.36 12.67
C GLY A 428 -18.09 -18.77 11.86
N ASP A 429 -18.12 -18.96 10.54
CA ASP A 429 -17.14 -18.38 9.60
C ASP A 429 -17.48 -16.92 9.25
N ILE A 430 -16.47 -16.11 8.94
CA ILE A 430 -16.61 -14.84 8.22
C ILE A 430 -16.19 -15.07 6.78
N ILE A 431 -17.10 -14.89 5.83
CA ILE A 431 -16.95 -15.30 4.43
C ILE A 431 -16.95 -14.06 3.54
N ALA A 432 -16.04 -14.02 2.57
CA ALA A 432 -16.03 -12.98 1.55
C ALA A 432 -17.27 -13.10 0.65
N GLY A 433 -18.07 -12.04 0.60
CA GLY A 433 -19.17 -11.87 -0.33
C GLY A 433 -18.75 -11.14 -1.59
N THR A 434 -19.73 -10.56 -2.28
CA THR A 434 -19.53 -9.75 -3.49
C THR A 434 -19.57 -8.28 -3.12
N PRO A 435 -18.45 -7.53 -3.25
CA PRO A 435 -18.41 -6.11 -2.94
C PRO A 435 -19.37 -5.25 -3.78
N GLU A 436 -19.94 -4.23 -3.13
CA GLU A 436 -20.70 -3.15 -3.76
C GLU A 436 -19.77 -1.95 -4.07
N GLY A 437 -20.13 -1.13 -5.06
CA GLY A 437 -19.51 0.20 -5.26
C GLY A 437 -18.36 0.31 -6.28
N GLY A 438 -17.96 -0.77 -6.97
CA GLY A 438 -16.83 -0.75 -7.91
C GLY A 438 -15.48 -0.51 -7.21
N GLY A 439 -14.37 -0.35 -7.94
CA GLY A 439 -13.05 -0.03 -7.36
C GLY A 439 -12.20 -1.26 -7.00
N ASN A 440 -11.69 -1.32 -5.77
CA ASN A 440 -10.72 -2.33 -5.30
C ASN A 440 -11.35 -3.66 -4.85
N GLU A 441 -12.68 -3.80 -5.01
CA GLU A 441 -13.44 -4.98 -4.58
C GLU A 441 -13.21 -5.28 -3.09
N ASN A 442 -13.21 -4.26 -2.23
CA ASN A 442 -13.04 -4.47 -0.79
C ASN A 442 -14.35 -4.97 -0.18
N ASN A 443 -14.30 -6.09 0.55
CA ASN A 443 -15.39 -6.50 1.43
C ASN A 443 -15.46 -5.62 2.68
N ILE A 444 -14.33 -5.07 3.14
CA ILE A 444 -14.29 -4.18 4.32
C ILE A 444 -13.33 -3.01 4.05
N ILE A 445 -13.76 -1.78 4.31
CA ILE A 445 -12.89 -0.58 4.35
C ILE A 445 -12.96 -0.02 5.75
N ALA A 446 -11.81 0.06 6.44
CA ALA A 446 -11.75 0.59 7.80
C ALA A 446 -10.38 1.12 8.18
N ASP A 447 -10.31 2.15 9.01
CA ASP A 447 -9.02 2.56 9.60
C ASP A 447 -8.49 1.46 10.52
N GLU A 448 -9.37 0.90 11.35
CA GLU A 448 -9.10 -0.19 12.29
C GLU A 448 -10.12 -1.32 12.11
N LEU A 449 -9.64 -2.55 12.02
CA LEU A 449 -10.44 -3.74 11.78
C LEU A 449 -10.21 -4.80 12.85
N ASN A 450 -11.28 -5.16 13.54
CA ASN A 450 -11.35 -6.27 14.49
C ASN A 450 -12.26 -7.37 13.93
N LEU A 451 -11.71 -8.57 13.75
CA LEU A 451 -12.46 -9.73 13.28
C LEU A 451 -12.35 -10.88 14.28
N ASN A 452 -13.48 -11.47 14.65
CA ASN A 452 -13.52 -12.64 15.52
C ASN A 452 -14.49 -13.70 14.97
N ALA A 453 -13.93 -14.79 14.44
CA ALA A 453 -14.70 -15.92 13.96
C ALA A 453 -14.45 -17.14 14.87
N SER A 454 -15.52 -17.84 15.26
CA SER A 454 -15.35 -19.16 15.89
C SER A 454 -14.82 -20.19 14.87
N GLY A 455 -15.17 -19.98 13.59
CA GLY A 455 -14.66 -20.69 12.42
C GLY A 455 -13.53 -19.91 11.74
N ASN A 456 -13.52 -19.89 10.42
CA ASN A 456 -12.48 -19.27 9.60
C ASN A 456 -12.85 -17.82 9.21
N ILE A 457 -11.83 -17.02 8.90
CA ILE A 457 -11.99 -15.75 8.19
C ILE A 457 -11.48 -15.96 6.77
N GLY A 458 -12.38 -15.88 5.79
CA GLY A 458 -12.10 -16.19 4.39
C GLY A 458 -11.75 -17.66 4.15
N SER A 459 -11.40 -17.96 2.90
CA SER A 459 -10.93 -19.26 2.45
C SER A 459 -9.78 -19.11 1.43
N ALA A 460 -9.09 -20.21 1.10
CA ALA A 460 -7.98 -20.18 0.14
C ALA A 460 -8.40 -19.68 -1.26
N ASP A 461 -9.60 -20.06 -1.70
CA ASP A 461 -10.18 -19.69 -3.01
C ASP A 461 -11.04 -18.42 -2.95
N GLY A 462 -11.43 -17.98 -1.75
CA GLY A 462 -12.25 -16.80 -1.51
C GLY A 462 -11.76 -16.05 -0.27
N ARG A 463 -10.69 -15.27 -0.43
CA ARG A 463 -10.11 -14.45 0.64
C ARG A 463 -11.02 -13.30 0.99
N LEU A 464 -11.08 -12.95 2.27
CA LEU A 464 -11.69 -11.68 2.67
C LEU A 464 -10.80 -10.53 2.19
N VAL A 465 -11.35 -9.66 1.35
CA VAL A 465 -10.64 -8.49 0.83
C VAL A 465 -10.90 -7.29 1.72
N THR A 466 -9.86 -6.66 2.21
CA THR A 466 -9.96 -5.54 3.16
C THR A 466 -9.12 -4.37 2.66
N ASP A 467 -9.50 -3.14 3.00
CA ASP A 467 -8.60 -1.99 3.04
C ASP A 467 -8.57 -1.49 4.47
N THR A 468 -7.51 -1.86 5.20
CA THR A 468 -7.33 -1.39 6.57
C THR A 468 -5.89 -1.09 6.95
N ALA A 469 -5.71 -0.06 7.77
CA ALA A 469 -4.42 0.32 8.31
C ALA A 469 -4.06 -0.45 9.59
N GLY A 470 -5.05 -0.88 10.38
CA GLY A 470 -4.86 -1.64 11.61
C GLY A 470 -5.69 -2.92 11.65
N LEU A 471 -5.05 -4.06 11.95
CA LEU A 471 -5.73 -5.36 11.95
C LEU A 471 -5.55 -6.12 13.28
N SER A 472 -6.68 -6.50 13.86
CA SER A 472 -6.78 -7.57 14.85
C SER A 472 -7.69 -8.69 14.34
N ALA A 473 -7.25 -9.94 14.36
CA ALA A 473 -8.04 -11.08 13.91
C ALA A 473 -7.90 -12.30 14.82
N SER A 474 -9.01 -12.99 15.07
CA SER A 474 -9.05 -14.28 15.76
C SER A 474 -9.90 -15.27 14.97
N ALA A 475 -9.34 -16.44 14.62
CA ALA A 475 -10.04 -17.44 13.82
C ALA A 475 -9.45 -18.87 13.93
N GLY A 476 -10.15 -19.84 13.35
CA GLY A 476 -9.62 -21.14 12.94
C GLY A 476 -8.47 -20.98 11.96
N ASN A 477 -8.78 -20.52 10.75
CA ASN A 477 -7.82 -20.09 9.73
C ASN A 477 -8.12 -18.65 9.29
N LEU A 478 -7.10 -17.92 8.85
CA LEU A 478 -7.22 -16.59 8.26
C LEU A 478 -6.72 -16.61 6.82
N TYR A 479 -7.57 -16.20 5.88
CA TYR A 479 -7.26 -16.01 4.48
C TYR A 479 -7.69 -14.60 4.06
N LEU A 480 -6.72 -13.70 4.00
CA LEU A 480 -6.98 -12.27 3.86
C LEU A 480 -6.18 -11.68 2.70
N LYS A 481 -6.77 -10.71 2.00
CA LYS A 481 -6.10 -9.82 1.04
C LYS A 481 -6.33 -8.39 1.50
N ASN A 482 -5.27 -7.69 1.88
CA ASN A 482 -5.35 -6.31 2.29
C ASN A 482 -4.85 -5.37 1.18
N ASN A 483 -5.72 -4.45 0.77
CA ASN A 483 -5.52 -3.44 -0.25
C ASN A 483 -5.06 -2.09 0.32
N SER A 484 -4.65 -2.01 1.59
CA SER A 484 -4.06 -0.78 2.12
C SER A 484 -2.59 -0.66 1.72
N GLY A 485 -2.11 0.59 1.62
CA GLY A 485 -0.70 0.88 1.37
C GLY A 485 0.23 0.50 2.52
N ASN A 486 -0.29 0.48 3.74
CA ASN A 486 0.44 0.11 4.96
C ASN A 486 -0.52 -0.57 5.93
N MET A 487 -0.27 -1.82 6.26
CA MET A 487 -1.02 -2.57 7.26
C MET A 487 -0.18 -2.78 8.52
N THR A 488 -0.74 -2.38 9.66
CA THR A 488 -0.18 -2.63 10.98
C THR A 488 -0.95 -3.77 11.62
N VAL A 489 -0.26 -4.91 11.80
CA VAL A 489 -0.81 -6.04 12.54
C VAL A 489 -0.70 -5.75 14.02
N ARG A 490 -1.86 -5.58 14.66
CA ARG A 490 -1.93 -5.43 16.12
C ARG A 490 -1.91 -6.78 16.79
N ARG A 491 -2.76 -7.70 16.31
CA ARG A 491 -2.80 -9.07 16.83
C ARG A 491 -3.56 -10.02 15.90
N ILE A 492 -2.89 -11.05 15.41
CA ILE A 492 -3.52 -12.15 14.70
C ILE A 492 -3.34 -13.43 15.52
N ILE A 493 -4.43 -14.11 15.84
CA ILE A 493 -4.43 -15.39 16.53
C ILE A 493 -5.21 -16.40 15.70
N THR A 494 -4.52 -17.40 15.15
CA THR A 494 -5.17 -18.51 14.47
C THR A 494 -4.76 -19.85 15.07
N SER A 495 -5.71 -20.79 15.14
CA SER A 495 -5.41 -22.17 15.55
C SER A 495 -4.83 -23.01 14.42
N GLY A 496 -5.07 -22.60 13.17
CA GLY A 496 -4.60 -23.19 11.93
C GLY A 496 -3.66 -22.25 11.15
N ALA A 497 -3.97 -21.99 9.89
CA ALA A 497 -3.17 -21.16 9.00
C ALA A 497 -3.50 -19.66 9.13
N ALA A 498 -2.50 -18.81 8.94
CA ALA A 498 -2.66 -17.41 8.58
C ALA A 498 -2.02 -17.20 7.21
N ASP A 499 -2.83 -16.87 6.21
CA ASP A 499 -2.42 -16.61 4.84
C ASP A 499 -2.86 -15.20 4.44
N ILE A 500 -1.89 -14.31 4.34
CA ILE A 500 -2.08 -12.87 4.20
C ILE A 500 -1.43 -12.40 2.91
N LYS A 501 -2.21 -11.74 2.07
CA LYS A 501 -1.70 -10.97 0.94
C LYS A 501 -1.84 -9.49 1.24
N THR A 502 -0.82 -8.70 1.01
CA THR A 502 -0.93 -7.24 1.12
C THR A 502 -0.43 -6.55 -0.14
N ALA A 503 -1.21 -5.58 -0.62
CA ALA A 503 -0.86 -4.76 -1.76
C ALA A 503 0.11 -3.62 -1.40
N GLY A 504 0.48 -3.49 -0.12
CA GLY A 504 1.41 -2.50 0.42
C GLY A 504 2.41 -3.13 1.40
N ASN A 505 2.85 -2.35 2.38
CA ASN A 505 3.74 -2.82 3.45
C ASN A 505 2.93 -3.52 4.56
N ILE A 506 3.55 -4.47 5.25
CA ILE A 506 3.03 -5.08 6.49
C ILE A 506 4.06 -4.95 7.60
N ARG A 507 3.63 -4.40 8.74
CA ARG A 507 4.42 -4.26 9.95
C ARG A 507 3.60 -4.67 11.16
N ASP A 508 4.22 -4.72 12.33
CA ASP A 508 3.49 -4.75 13.58
C ASP A 508 3.58 -3.42 14.34
N THR A 509 2.94 -3.38 15.51
CA THR A 509 2.99 -2.23 16.42
C THR A 509 4.34 -2.08 17.14
N GLY A 510 5.29 -2.98 16.91
CA GLY A 510 6.56 -3.08 17.61
C GLY A 510 6.45 -3.43 19.10
N SER A 511 7.63 -3.62 19.72
CA SER A 511 7.77 -3.98 21.14
C SER A 511 7.29 -2.92 22.15
N GLU A 512 6.90 -1.73 21.69
CA GLU A 512 6.46 -0.60 22.55
C GLU A 512 5.23 -0.95 23.40
N THR A 513 4.42 -1.92 22.98
CA THR A 513 3.21 -2.35 23.72
C THR A 513 3.47 -3.46 24.75
N GLY A 514 4.72 -3.96 24.87
CA GLY A 514 5.05 -5.09 25.74
C GLY A 514 4.44 -6.43 25.32
N GLN A 515 3.76 -6.49 24.17
CA GLN A 515 3.28 -7.73 23.56
C GLN A 515 4.40 -8.30 22.68
N SER A 516 4.80 -9.55 22.94
CA SER A 516 5.98 -10.16 22.30
C SER A 516 5.67 -10.87 20.97
N THR A 517 4.41 -10.88 20.51
CA THR A 517 4.03 -11.62 19.30
C THR A 517 2.78 -11.03 18.66
N SER A 518 2.97 -10.49 17.46
CA SER A 518 1.91 -9.84 16.67
C SER A 518 1.10 -10.86 15.87
N ILE A 519 1.71 -11.97 15.45
CA ILE A 519 1.03 -13.08 14.76
C ILE A 519 1.31 -14.40 15.45
N THR A 520 0.27 -15.08 15.91
CA THR A 520 0.30 -16.47 16.37
C THR A 520 -0.51 -17.34 15.41
N ALA A 521 0.13 -18.28 14.73
CA ALA A 521 -0.51 -19.18 13.78
C ALA A 521 0.22 -20.52 13.72
N ARG A 522 -0.47 -21.62 13.40
CA ARG A 522 0.20 -22.92 13.17
C ARG A 522 1.05 -22.89 11.91
N ASN A 523 0.55 -22.31 10.82
CA ASN A 523 1.29 -22.07 9.59
C ASN A 523 1.12 -20.61 9.18
N LEU A 524 2.16 -20.00 8.62
CA LEU A 524 2.14 -18.61 8.19
C LEU A 524 2.56 -18.50 6.73
N LYS A 525 1.76 -17.77 5.96
CA LYS A 525 2.10 -17.30 4.62
C LYS A 525 1.83 -15.80 4.51
N ILE A 526 2.84 -15.04 4.08
CA ILE A 526 2.72 -13.61 3.79
C ILE A 526 3.28 -13.36 2.39
N ASP A 527 2.45 -12.80 1.50
CA ASP A 527 2.87 -12.27 0.21
C ASP A 527 2.61 -10.75 0.22
N ALA A 528 3.68 -9.93 0.18
CA ALA A 528 3.59 -8.47 0.21
C ALA A 528 4.16 -7.83 -1.06
N PHE A 529 3.46 -6.84 -1.60
CA PHE A 529 3.99 -5.96 -2.65
C PHE A 529 5.03 -4.98 -2.09
N GLY A 530 4.84 -4.55 -0.84
CA GLY A 530 5.80 -3.75 -0.10
C GLY A 530 6.71 -4.59 0.80
N SER A 531 7.23 -3.94 1.83
CA SER A 531 8.11 -4.56 2.83
C SER A 531 7.34 -5.39 3.86
N ILE A 532 8.02 -6.39 4.42
CA ILE A 532 7.54 -7.20 5.55
C ILE A 532 8.43 -6.89 6.76
N GLY A 533 7.86 -6.20 7.75
CA GLY A 533 8.59 -5.59 8.85
C GLY A 533 9.33 -4.32 8.43
N GLU A 534 10.00 -3.70 9.40
CA GLU A 534 10.85 -2.52 9.18
C GLU A 534 12.25 -2.76 9.77
N THR A 535 13.26 -2.06 9.25
CA THR A 535 14.62 -2.12 9.81
C THR A 535 14.59 -1.64 11.27
N GLY A 536 15.01 -2.50 12.20
CA GLY A 536 14.97 -2.23 13.63
C GLY A 536 13.64 -2.58 14.31
N ASN A 537 12.59 -2.91 13.55
CA ASN A 537 11.32 -3.45 14.03
C ASN A 537 10.85 -4.61 13.11
N PRO A 538 11.47 -5.79 13.21
CA PRO A 538 11.05 -6.95 12.43
C PRO A 538 9.64 -7.39 12.84
N LEU A 539 8.91 -8.02 11.91
CA LEU A 539 7.58 -8.54 12.20
C LEU A 539 7.65 -9.72 13.20
N ASP A 540 7.04 -9.55 14.38
CA ASP A 540 7.05 -10.53 15.46
C ASP A 540 6.01 -11.64 15.26
N VAL A 541 6.48 -12.88 15.09
CA VAL A 541 5.65 -14.05 14.79
C VAL A 541 5.98 -15.26 15.67
N MET A 542 4.95 -16.03 16.05
CA MET A 542 5.07 -17.33 16.72
C MET A 542 4.38 -18.39 15.87
N VAL A 543 5.21 -19.18 15.17
CA VAL A 543 4.76 -20.21 14.21
C VAL A 543 5.43 -21.54 14.51
N PRO A 544 4.78 -22.46 15.25
CA PRO A 544 5.36 -23.76 15.56
C PRO A 544 5.37 -24.74 14.37
N GLY A 545 4.64 -24.45 13.29
CA GLY A 545 4.62 -25.24 12.05
C GLY A 545 5.46 -24.64 10.93
N ALA A 546 5.03 -24.80 9.67
CA ALA A 546 5.79 -24.35 8.51
C ALA A 546 5.55 -22.86 8.20
N ASN A 547 6.61 -22.16 7.80
CA ASN A 547 6.58 -20.74 7.44
C ASN A 547 7.03 -20.54 5.98
N THR A 548 6.34 -19.69 5.22
CA THR A 548 6.72 -19.27 3.86
C THR A 548 6.46 -17.78 3.71
N VAL A 549 7.50 -17.00 3.41
CA VAL A 549 7.42 -15.53 3.31
C VAL A 549 7.95 -15.11 1.94
N ASN A 550 7.15 -14.38 1.17
CA ASN A 550 7.55 -13.85 -0.14
C ASN A 550 7.30 -12.33 -0.20
N THR A 551 8.25 -11.60 -0.76
CA THR A 551 8.08 -10.21 -1.20
C THR A 551 8.13 -10.19 -2.72
N SER A 552 7.18 -9.54 -3.38
CA SER A 552 7.00 -9.60 -4.83
C SER A 552 7.03 -8.23 -5.48
#